data_AF-A0A9D5VYG2-F1
#
_entry.id   AF-A0A9D5VYG2-F1
#
_cell.length_a   1.000
_cell.length_b   1.000
_cell.length_c   1.000
_cell.angle_alpha   90.00
_cell.angle_beta   90.00
_cell.angle_gamma   90.00
#
_symmetry.space_group_name_H-M   'P 1'
#
loop_
_entity.id
_entity.type
_entity.pdbx_description
1 polymer ?
#
loop_
_entity_poly.entity_id
_entity_poly.type
_entity_poly.pdbx_seq_one_letter_code
_entity_poly.pdbx_strand_id
1 'polypeptide(L)'
;MKIKEAPMCPHCGTKMTKTLPPPFNFGDGLGWCVEYFYICFNDECKLYENGWDHLKKNYGKTASYRCMIYPDNGVVDSVCVLSPDAFKGQIVEE
;
A
#
# COMPACT_ATOMS: atom_id res chain seq x y z
N MET A 1 16.93 5.02 6.35
CA MET A 1 17.31 3.61 6.46
C MET A 1 16.90 2.93 5.17
N LYS A 2 17.82 2.28 4.44
CA LYS A 2 17.47 1.57 3.19
C LYS A 2 17.06 0.13 3.49
N ILE A 3 15.78 -0.18 3.32
CA ILE A 3 15.22 -1.54 3.44
C ILE A 3 15.45 -2.24 2.09
N LYS A 4 16.16 -3.38 2.13
CA LYS A 4 16.48 -4.17 0.93
C LYS A 4 15.67 -5.46 0.81
N GLU A 5 15.13 -5.94 1.94
CA GLU A 5 14.35 -7.16 2.03
C GLU A 5 12.93 -6.82 2.43
N ALA A 6 11.97 -7.61 1.96
CA ALA A 6 10.56 -7.43 2.30
C ALA A 6 10.33 -7.42 3.82
N PRO A 7 9.93 -6.27 4.40
CA PRO A 7 9.68 -6.14 5.83
C PRO A 7 8.34 -6.80 6.21
N MET A 8 8.14 -6.95 7.51
CA MET A 8 6.86 -7.39 8.07
C MET A 8 5.94 -6.18 8.24
N CYS A 9 4.67 -6.35 7.86
CA CYS A 9 3.66 -5.31 8.05
C CYS A 9 3.49 -4.98 9.55
N PRO A 10 3.57 -3.71 9.97
CA PRO A 10 3.42 -3.35 11.38
C PRO A 10 2.00 -3.56 11.93
N HIS A 11 1.00 -3.73 11.07
CA HIS A 11 -0.40 -3.89 11.48
C HIS A 11 -0.85 -5.35 11.64
N CYS A 12 -0.24 -6.29 10.91
CA CYS A 12 -0.64 -7.71 10.93
C CYS A 12 0.52 -8.70 10.99
N GLY A 13 1.76 -8.25 10.87
CA GLY A 13 2.94 -9.11 10.88
C GLY A 13 3.14 -9.95 9.62
N THR A 14 2.34 -9.79 8.56
CA THR A 14 2.57 -10.52 7.30
C THR A 14 3.73 -9.91 6.52
N LYS A 15 4.53 -10.76 5.86
CA LYS A 15 5.60 -10.32 4.94
C LYS A 15 5.00 -9.49 3.80
N MET A 16 5.53 -8.30 3.58
CA MET A 16 5.03 -7.36 2.57
C MET A 16 5.56 -7.70 1.18
N THR A 17 4.89 -7.20 0.15
CA THR A 17 5.20 -7.50 -1.26
C THR A 17 5.86 -6.30 -1.92
N LYS A 18 6.90 -6.52 -2.71
CA LYS A 18 7.53 -5.48 -3.53
C LYS A 18 6.57 -5.07 -4.64
N THR A 19 6.30 -3.78 -4.77
CA THR A 19 5.28 -3.27 -5.69
C THR A 19 5.78 -1.99 -6.35
N LEU A 20 5.71 -1.94 -7.68
CA LEU A 20 6.08 -0.75 -8.44
C LEU A 20 5.03 0.36 -8.26
N PRO A 21 5.43 1.64 -8.30
CA PRO A 21 4.48 2.72 -8.47
C PRO A 21 3.72 2.57 -9.81
N PRO A 22 2.54 3.17 -9.94
CA PRO A 22 1.82 3.18 -11.22
C PRO A 22 2.73 3.68 -12.36
N PRO A 23 2.63 3.08 -13.56
CA PRO A 23 3.55 3.40 -14.67
C PRO A 23 3.32 4.79 -15.26
N PHE A 24 2.26 5.47 -14.84
CA PHE A 24 1.92 6.84 -15.20
C PHE A 24 1.51 7.60 -13.93
N ASN A 25 1.92 8.86 -13.85
CA ASN A 25 1.48 9.74 -12.77
C ASN A 25 0.05 10.21 -13.06
N PHE A 26 -0.85 10.09 -12.08
CA PHE A 26 -2.20 10.66 -12.15
C PHE A 26 -2.26 11.93 -11.29
N GLY A 27 -2.76 13.04 -11.86
CA GLY A 27 -2.93 14.31 -11.13
C GLY A 27 -1.92 15.38 -11.57
N ASP A 28 -1.35 16.11 -10.60
CA ASP A 28 -0.41 17.21 -10.82
C ASP A 28 1.00 16.77 -11.28
N GLY A 29 1.18 15.47 -11.54
CA GLY A 29 2.43 14.89 -12.03
C GLY A 29 3.45 14.58 -10.93
N LEU A 30 3.14 14.86 -9.65
CA LEU A 30 3.98 14.51 -8.52
C LEU A 30 3.73 13.04 -8.14
N GLY A 31 4.46 12.14 -8.80
CA GLY A 31 4.50 10.73 -8.40
C GLY A 31 5.20 10.52 -7.05
N TRP A 32 5.33 9.27 -6.63
CA TRP A 32 5.89 8.94 -5.31
C TRP A 32 7.41 8.98 -5.19
N CYS A 33 8.14 9.41 -6.23
CA CYS A 33 9.60 9.57 -6.26
C CYS A 33 10.42 8.38 -5.70
N VAL A 34 9.89 7.16 -5.80
CA VAL A 34 10.55 5.92 -5.41
C VAL A 34 10.48 4.88 -6.52
N GLU A 35 11.44 3.98 -6.56
CA GLU A 35 11.49 2.89 -7.54
C GLU A 35 10.44 1.81 -7.25
N TYR A 36 10.14 1.57 -5.97
CA TYR A 36 9.15 0.60 -5.52
C TYR A 36 8.73 0.90 -4.07
N PHE A 37 7.65 0.27 -3.65
CA PHE A 37 7.21 0.18 -2.27
C PHE A 37 7.23 -1.25 -1.78
N TYR A 38 7.08 -1.42 -0.47
CA TYR A 38 6.51 -2.63 0.09
C TYR A 38 5.06 -2.39 0.48
N ILE A 39 4.12 -3.18 -0.05
CA ILE A 39 2.69 -3.08 0.25
C ILE A 39 2.19 -4.37 0.92
N CYS A 40 1.32 -4.22 1.92
CA CYS A 40 0.68 -5.35 2.60
C CYS A 40 -0.58 -5.79 1.85
N PHE A 41 -0.54 -6.97 1.22
CA PHE A 41 -1.69 -7.59 0.54
C PHE A 41 -2.45 -8.62 1.38
N ASN A 42 -2.20 -8.70 2.70
CA ASN A 42 -3.03 -9.50 3.60
C ASN A 42 -4.42 -8.86 3.74
N ASP A 43 -5.46 -9.54 3.26
CA ASP A 43 -6.85 -9.08 3.31
C ASP A 43 -7.48 -9.19 4.70
N GLU A 44 -6.83 -9.89 5.64
CA GLU A 44 -7.18 -9.94 7.07
C GLU A 44 -6.41 -8.90 7.89
N CYS A 45 -5.67 -7.99 7.24
CA CYS A 45 -4.98 -6.92 7.93
C CYS A 45 -6.00 -5.92 8.49
N LYS A 46 -5.95 -5.67 9.81
CA LYS A 46 -6.89 -4.75 10.49
C LYS A 46 -6.92 -3.33 9.91
N LEU A 47 -5.81 -2.85 9.34
CA LEU A 47 -5.80 -1.55 8.64
C LEU A 47 -6.70 -1.59 7.39
N TYR A 48 -6.67 -2.70 6.66
CA TYR A 48 -7.41 -2.89 5.42
C TYR A 48 -8.87 -3.29 5.67
N GLU A 49 -9.12 -4.21 6.59
CA GLU A 49 -10.49 -4.64 6.89
C GLU A 49 -11.33 -3.47 7.43
N ASN A 50 -10.82 -2.79 8.47
CA ASN A 50 -11.53 -1.66 9.09
C ASN A 50 -11.58 -0.43 8.18
N GLY A 51 -10.67 -0.31 7.20
CA GLY A 51 -10.61 0.83 6.29
C GLY A 51 -11.86 0.95 5.42
N TRP A 52 -12.45 -0.18 5.01
CA TRP A 52 -13.69 -0.21 4.21
C TRP A 52 -14.85 0.46 4.95
N ASP A 53 -15.10 0.02 6.17
CA ASP A 53 -16.17 0.57 7.01
C ASP A 53 -15.88 2.02 7.41
N HIS A 54 -14.62 2.32 7.74
CA HIS A 54 -14.20 3.67 8.11
C HIS A 54 -14.47 4.68 6.98
N LEU A 55 -14.00 4.40 5.77
CA LEU A 55 -14.20 5.28 4.62
C LEU A 55 -15.66 5.35 4.18
N LYS A 56 -16.40 4.25 4.29
CA LYS A 56 -17.83 4.23 3.99
C LYS A 56 -18.62 5.09 4.97
N LYS A 57 -18.39 4.94 6.27
CA LYS A 57 -19.13 5.63 7.33
C LYS A 57 -18.81 7.13 7.38
N ASN A 58 -17.54 7.51 7.26
CA ASN A 58 -17.11 8.89 7.47
C ASN A 58 -17.12 9.72 6.18
N TYR A 59 -17.01 9.09 5.01
CA TYR A 59 -16.86 9.79 3.73
C TYR A 59 -17.75 9.25 2.61
N GLY A 60 -18.56 8.22 2.85
CA GLY A 60 -19.46 7.63 1.85
C GLY A 60 -18.73 6.89 0.71
N LYS A 61 -17.42 6.66 0.81
CA LYS A 61 -16.61 6.04 -0.24
C LYS A 61 -16.46 4.54 -0.01
N THR A 62 -16.65 3.76 -1.07
CA THR A 62 -16.28 2.34 -1.09
C THR A 62 -14.81 2.24 -1.44
N ALA A 63 -13.95 2.33 -0.43
CA ALA A 63 -12.50 2.29 -0.54
C ALA A 63 -11.92 1.83 0.81
N SER A 64 -10.66 1.45 0.84
CA SER A 64 -9.92 1.11 2.06
C SER A 64 -8.47 1.61 1.99
N TYR A 65 -7.65 1.23 2.97
CA TYR A 65 -6.23 1.54 3.04
C TYR A 65 -5.42 0.24 3.07
N ARG A 66 -4.27 0.20 2.40
CA ARG A 66 -3.25 -0.83 2.63
C ARG A 66 -2.00 -0.19 3.21
N CYS A 67 -1.31 -0.91 4.09
CA CYS A 67 -0.03 -0.46 4.63
C CYS A 67 1.01 -0.44 3.51
N MET A 68 1.78 0.65 3.44
CA MET A 68 2.83 0.90 2.48
C MET A 68 4.11 1.30 3.22
N ILE A 69 5.27 0.84 2.77
CA ILE A 69 6.57 1.25 3.32
C ILE A 69 7.46 1.77 2.19
N TYR A 70 8.05 2.94 2.42
CA TYR A 70 9.07 3.53 1.57
C TYR A 70 10.42 2.87 1.87
N PRO A 71 11.03 2.14 0.92
CA PRO A 71 12.26 1.41 1.19
C PRO A 71 13.46 2.33 1.45
N ASP A 72 13.49 3.56 0.93
CA ASP A 72 14.65 4.46 1.04
C ASP A 72 14.89 5.02 2.44
N ASN A 73 13.81 5.28 3.17
CA ASN A 73 13.85 5.91 4.48
C ASN A 73 13.23 5.04 5.59
N GLY A 74 12.44 4.02 5.24
CA GLY A 74 11.71 3.16 6.17
C GLY A 74 10.41 3.76 6.69
N VAL A 75 9.94 4.86 6.09
CA VAL A 75 8.67 5.49 6.47
C VAL A 75 7.53 4.52 6.19
N VAL A 76 6.69 4.32 7.21
CA VAL A 76 5.44 3.58 7.12
C VAL A 76 4.33 4.59 6.79
N ASP A 77 3.54 4.28 5.78
CA ASP A 77 2.41 5.07 5.34
C ASP A 77 1.24 4.15 4.95
N SER A 78 0.13 4.74 4.54
CA SER A 78 -1.05 4.03 4.04
C SER A 78 -1.40 4.51 2.63
N VAL A 79 -1.75 3.58 1.76
CA VAL A 79 -2.23 3.89 0.40
C VAL A 79 -3.70 3.57 0.29
N CYS A 80 -4.48 4.51 -0.25
CA CYS A 80 -5.90 4.31 -0.51
C CYS A 80 -6.10 3.34 -1.67
N VAL A 81 -7.00 2.37 -1.49
CA VAL A 81 -7.37 1.36 -2.48
C VAL A 81 -8.86 1.41 -2.76
N LEU A 82 -9.24 1.44 -4.04
CA LEU A 82 -10.65 1.50 -4.46
C LEU A 82 -11.26 0.11 -4.72
N SER A 83 -10.42 -0.93 -4.72
CA SER A 83 -10.82 -2.33 -4.88
C SER A 83 -9.82 -3.24 -4.17
N PRO A 84 -10.19 -4.50 -3.89
CA PRO A 84 -9.25 -5.50 -3.36
C PRO A 84 -8.01 -5.71 -4.22
N ASP A 85 -8.13 -5.48 -5.54
CA ASP A 85 -7.08 -5.72 -6.53
C ASP A 85 -6.23 -4.49 -6.87
N ALA A 86 -6.50 -3.34 -6.27
CA ALA A 86 -5.68 -2.16 -6.43
C ALA A 86 -4.20 -2.48 -6.12
N PHE A 87 -3.30 -1.99 -6.97
CA PHE A 87 -1.85 -2.25 -6.96
C PHE A 87 -1.39 -3.68 -7.27
N LYS A 88 -2.26 -4.70 -7.30
CA LYS A 88 -1.82 -6.09 -7.56
C LYS A 88 -1.17 -6.26 -8.94
N GLY A 89 -1.61 -5.50 -9.95
CA GLY A 89 -1.00 -5.50 -11.29
C GLY A 89 0.39 -4.87 -11.36
N GLN A 90 0.93 -4.32 -10.27
CA GLN A 90 2.28 -3.77 -10.17
C GLN A 90 3.17 -4.57 -9.21
N ILE A 91 2.68 -5.72 -8.73
CA ILE A 91 3.49 -6.63 -7.92
C ILE A 91 4.67 -7.12 -8.77
N VAL A 92 5.86 -7.04 -8.19
CA VAL A 92 7.06 -7.66 -8.77
C VAL A 92 7.08 -9.11 -8.28
N GLU A 93 6.84 -10.06 -9.18
CA GLU A 93 7.13 -11.47 -8.90
C GLU A 93 8.65 -11.64 -8.85
N GLU A 94 9.16 -12.19 -7.74
CA GLU A 94 10.57 -12.61 -7.61
C GLU A 94 10.77 -14.02 -8.16
#